data_AF-A0AA36NGE4-F1
#
_entry.id   AF-A0AA36NGE4-F1
#
_cell.length_a   1.000
_cell.length_b   1.000
_cell.length_c   1.000
_cell.angle_alpha   90.00
_cell.angle_beta   90.00
_cell.angle_gamma   90.00
#
_symmetry.space_group_name_H-M   'P 1'
#
loop_
_entity.id
_entity.type
_entity.pdbx_description
1 polymer ?
#
loop_
_entity_poly.entity_id
_entity_poly.type
_entity_poly.pdbx_seq_one_letter_code
_entity_poly.pdbx_strand_id
1 'polypeptide(L)'
;MSALQDQLKQVESAGLGEAVRSLESKIRRAHVQVGEAVTKVKALIPQVMRVQKEKQSEQRDEKLLKEMMAAITEKFHAAEDLAEKAEITSAMIEHAGEDLNEAQKAAQQTEESAKQAAAAVKEALTAIGLKLGMLKNFESDQGRLKATDALGSFREKLRVANQKLVPFLQAQETFKAHAEAKALSDELEARLAPAEVEVDKAEQVAEPLLSFAEAALAAGQAAAEATATPKAKAKSNQKDKEPQKAATKQVLPPPEVVAQAGKIATDAAATLQGVMKMLDQKRSSARLWSGAKARLAEANAKVWED
;
A
#
# COMPACT_ATOMS: atom_id res chain seq x y z
N MET A 1 84.83 -85.15 4.12
CA MET A 1 83.47 -84.77 4.57
C MET A 1 83.47 -83.59 5.54
N SER A 2 84.40 -83.49 6.52
CA SER A 2 84.47 -82.34 7.45
C SER A 2 84.61 -80.96 6.77
N ALA A 3 85.50 -80.82 5.78
CA ALA A 3 85.76 -79.53 5.12
C ALA A 3 84.57 -78.98 4.32
N LEU A 4 83.72 -79.86 3.77
CA LEU A 4 82.47 -79.48 3.10
C LEU A 4 81.41 -79.06 4.13
N GLN A 5 81.41 -79.67 5.30
CA GLN A 5 80.50 -79.34 6.40
C GLN A 5 80.85 -77.98 7.03
N ASP A 6 82.15 -77.64 7.08
CA ASP A 6 82.63 -76.35 7.54
C ASP A 6 82.41 -75.24 6.49
N GLN A 7 82.58 -75.53 5.19
CA GLN A 7 82.21 -74.58 4.12
C GLN A 7 80.71 -74.32 4.07
N LEU A 8 79.88 -75.33 4.32
CA LEU A 8 78.41 -75.18 4.41
C LEU A 8 78.02 -74.30 5.60
N LYS A 9 78.61 -74.54 6.78
CA LYS A 9 78.43 -73.67 7.96
C LYS A 9 78.96 -72.26 7.75
N GLN A 10 80.04 -72.09 7.00
CA GLN A 10 80.63 -70.77 6.72
C GLN A 10 79.71 -69.94 5.80
N VAL A 11 79.05 -70.57 4.82
CA VAL A 11 78.02 -69.95 3.97
C VAL A 11 76.73 -69.68 4.75
N GLU A 12 76.32 -70.57 5.66
CA GLU A 12 75.21 -70.34 6.60
C GLU A 12 75.51 -69.18 7.58
N SER A 13 76.78 -68.99 7.97
CA SER A 13 77.25 -67.91 8.84
C SER A 13 77.51 -66.59 8.12
N ALA A 14 77.55 -66.56 6.79
CA ALA A 14 77.85 -65.37 5.98
C ALA A 14 76.69 -64.35 5.92
N GLY A 15 75.73 -64.40 6.86
CA GLY A 15 74.59 -63.47 6.94
C GLY A 15 73.53 -63.66 5.84
N LEU A 16 73.75 -64.55 4.88
CA LEU A 16 72.84 -64.80 3.76
C LEU A 16 71.47 -65.34 4.23
N GLY A 17 71.44 -66.24 5.21
CA GLY A 17 70.18 -66.79 5.74
C GLY A 17 69.31 -65.74 6.43
N GLU A 18 69.93 -64.84 7.20
CA GLU A 18 69.23 -63.73 7.87
C GLU A 18 68.77 -62.67 6.87
N ALA A 19 69.60 -62.36 5.86
CA ALA A 19 69.25 -61.49 4.75
C ALA A 19 68.05 -62.02 3.94
N VAL A 20 68.01 -63.34 3.66
CA VAL A 20 66.89 -63.98 2.96
C VAL A 20 65.60 -63.92 3.78
N ARG A 21 65.63 -64.25 5.08
CA ARG A 21 64.45 -64.12 5.96
C ARG A 21 63.95 -62.68 6.08
N SER A 22 64.88 -61.73 6.18
CA SER A 22 64.58 -60.29 6.20
C SER A 22 63.91 -59.86 4.90
N LEU A 23 64.43 -60.28 3.75
CA LEU A 23 63.84 -60.01 2.43
C LEU A 23 62.44 -60.62 2.31
N GLU A 24 62.25 -61.87 2.74
CA GLU A 24 60.96 -62.54 2.74
C GLU A 24 59.93 -61.78 3.60
N SER A 25 60.32 -61.32 4.79
CA SER A 25 59.45 -60.51 5.65
C SER A 25 59.07 -59.17 5.00
N LYS A 26 59.99 -58.56 4.24
CA LYS A 26 59.73 -57.31 3.50
C LYS A 26 58.77 -57.57 2.33
N ILE A 27 58.95 -58.67 1.60
CA ILE A 27 58.06 -59.08 0.51
C ILE A 27 56.65 -59.36 1.04
N ARG A 28 56.51 -60.12 2.14
CA ARG A 28 55.20 -60.39 2.76
C ARG A 28 54.51 -59.10 3.19
N ARG A 29 55.23 -58.17 3.82
CA ARG A 29 54.70 -56.85 4.20
C ARG A 29 54.26 -56.02 2.98
N ALA A 30 55.10 -55.96 1.93
CA ALA A 30 54.76 -55.26 0.70
C ALA A 30 53.54 -55.88 0.01
N HIS A 31 53.42 -57.21 -0.01
CA HIS A 31 52.27 -57.91 -0.58
C HIS A 31 50.96 -57.56 0.17
N VAL A 32 50.98 -57.53 1.50
CA VAL A 32 49.83 -57.11 2.31
C VAL A 32 49.49 -55.63 2.04
N GLN A 33 50.49 -54.74 2.01
CA GLN A 33 50.26 -53.31 1.73
C GLN A 33 49.67 -53.07 0.33
N VAL A 34 50.15 -53.78 -0.69
CA VAL A 34 49.58 -53.72 -2.05
C VAL A 34 48.16 -54.27 -2.05
N GLY A 35 47.90 -55.38 -1.36
CA GLY A 35 46.55 -55.96 -1.22
C GLY A 35 45.55 -55.00 -0.55
N GLU A 36 45.97 -54.31 0.50
CA GLU A 36 45.18 -53.27 1.16
C GLU A 36 44.92 -52.08 0.23
N ALA A 37 45.94 -51.61 -0.50
CA ALA A 37 45.80 -50.52 -1.45
C ALA A 37 44.83 -50.88 -2.60
N VAL A 38 44.93 -52.09 -3.15
CA VAL A 38 44.00 -52.59 -4.19
C VAL A 38 42.57 -52.66 -3.65
N THR A 39 42.38 -53.14 -2.41
CA THR A 39 41.06 -53.18 -1.78
C THR A 39 40.49 -51.77 -1.59
N LYS A 40 41.30 -50.80 -1.14
CA LYS A 40 40.91 -49.39 -1.02
C LYS A 40 40.53 -48.79 -2.38
N VAL A 41 41.33 -49.02 -3.42
CA VAL A 41 41.03 -48.53 -4.78
C VAL A 41 39.72 -49.13 -5.29
N LYS A 42 39.51 -50.45 -5.13
CA LYS A 42 38.26 -51.11 -5.52
C LYS A 42 37.04 -50.53 -4.79
N ALA A 43 37.18 -50.14 -3.53
CA ALA A 43 36.12 -49.48 -2.77
C ALA A 43 35.84 -48.03 -3.22
N LEU A 44 36.85 -47.32 -3.72
CA LEU A 44 36.71 -45.94 -4.22
C LEU A 44 36.07 -45.87 -5.61
N ILE A 45 36.28 -46.86 -6.49
CA ILE A 45 35.69 -46.89 -7.84
C ILE A 45 34.17 -46.62 -7.85
N PRO A 46 33.31 -47.33 -7.08
CA PRO A 46 31.87 -47.07 -7.09
C PRO A 46 31.51 -45.68 -6.55
N GLN A 47 32.28 -45.15 -5.59
CA GLN A 47 32.07 -43.78 -5.08
C GLN A 47 32.38 -42.74 -6.14
N VAL A 48 33.51 -42.87 -6.83
CA VAL A 48 33.90 -41.98 -7.93
C VAL A 48 32.89 -42.04 -9.07
N MET A 49 32.43 -43.23 -9.44
CA MET A 49 31.39 -43.42 -10.47
C MET A 49 30.07 -42.75 -10.06
N ARG A 50 29.67 -42.84 -8.77
CA ARG A 50 28.48 -42.15 -8.26
C ARG A 50 28.61 -40.64 -8.35
N VAL A 51 29.73 -40.08 -7.87
CA VAL A 51 30.01 -38.64 -7.93
C VAL A 51 30.07 -38.15 -9.37
N GLN A 52 30.67 -38.92 -10.27
CA GLN A 52 30.73 -38.57 -11.69
C GLN A 52 29.34 -38.56 -12.33
N LYS A 53 28.48 -39.53 -12.01
CA LYS A 53 27.10 -39.58 -12.47
C LYS A 53 26.29 -38.38 -11.95
N GLU A 54 26.40 -38.09 -10.65
CA GLU A 54 25.73 -36.95 -10.01
C GLU A 54 26.14 -35.62 -10.64
N LYS A 55 27.44 -35.43 -10.88
CA LYS A 55 27.96 -34.24 -11.57
C LYS A 55 27.45 -34.12 -13.01
N GLN A 56 27.30 -35.25 -13.72
CA GLN A 56 26.71 -35.24 -15.06
C GLN A 56 25.23 -34.87 -15.04
N SER A 57 24.45 -35.39 -14.08
CA SER A 57 23.05 -34.97 -13.90
C SER A 57 22.94 -33.48 -13.58
N GLU A 58 23.79 -32.97 -12.67
CA GLU A 58 23.82 -31.54 -12.34
C GLU A 58 24.10 -30.65 -13.56
N GLN A 59 25.05 -31.04 -14.42
CA GLN A 59 25.36 -30.27 -15.63
C GLN A 59 24.21 -30.26 -16.63
N ARG A 60 23.50 -31.39 -16.78
CA ARG A 60 22.30 -31.46 -17.64
C ARG A 60 21.17 -30.59 -17.09
N ASP A 61 20.90 -30.72 -15.80
CA ASP A 61 19.88 -29.95 -15.09
C ASP A 61 20.20 -28.44 -15.12
N GLU A 62 21.47 -28.06 -14.96
CA GLU A 62 21.89 -26.66 -15.05
C GLU A 62 21.69 -26.07 -16.45
N LYS A 63 21.98 -26.86 -17.50
CA LYS A 63 21.71 -26.44 -18.88
C LYS A 63 20.22 -26.23 -19.11
N LEU A 64 19.40 -27.19 -18.68
CA LEU A 64 17.95 -27.10 -18.80
C LEU A 64 17.39 -25.91 -18.01
N LEU A 65 17.91 -25.67 -16.80
CA LEU A 65 17.55 -24.50 -16.00
C LEU A 65 17.86 -23.22 -16.76
N LYS A 66 19.06 -23.05 -17.35
CA LYS A 66 19.40 -21.84 -18.12
C LYS A 66 18.42 -21.58 -19.26
N GLU A 67 18.03 -22.62 -19.99
CA GLU A 67 17.03 -22.52 -21.08
C GLU A 67 15.64 -22.12 -20.54
N MET A 68 15.21 -22.71 -19.42
CA MET A 68 13.95 -22.34 -18.76
C MET A 68 13.98 -20.88 -18.28
N MET A 69 15.08 -20.47 -17.66
CA MET A 69 15.25 -19.12 -17.12
C MET A 69 15.23 -18.07 -18.23
N ALA A 70 15.88 -18.30 -19.36
CA ALA A 70 15.86 -17.35 -20.47
C ALA A 70 14.42 -17.02 -20.94
N ALA A 71 13.58 -18.06 -21.12
CA ALA A 71 12.19 -17.88 -21.53
C ALA A 71 11.32 -17.19 -20.46
N ILE A 72 11.58 -17.46 -19.16
CA ILE A 72 10.86 -16.78 -18.07
C ILE A 72 11.30 -15.33 -17.93
N THR A 73 12.60 -15.05 -18.05
CA THR A 73 13.16 -13.70 -17.98
C THR A 73 12.57 -12.79 -19.05
N GLU A 74 12.40 -13.28 -20.28
CA GLU A 74 11.76 -12.51 -21.36
C GLU A 74 10.31 -12.13 -21.00
N LYS A 75 9.50 -13.10 -20.56
CA LYS A 75 8.11 -12.84 -20.14
C LYS A 75 8.01 -11.95 -18.91
N PHE A 76 8.96 -12.10 -18.00
CA PHE A 76 9.05 -11.28 -16.81
C PHE A 76 9.30 -9.81 -17.15
N HIS A 77 10.30 -9.53 -17.99
CA HIS A 77 10.58 -8.17 -18.43
C HIS A 77 9.43 -7.58 -19.24
N ALA A 78 8.82 -8.35 -20.14
CA ALA A 78 7.63 -7.88 -20.87
C ALA A 78 6.47 -7.51 -19.92
N ALA A 79 6.27 -8.26 -18.83
CA ALA A 79 5.27 -7.96 -17.82
C ALA A 79 5.64 -6.73 -16.97
N GLU A 80 6.91 -6.57 -16.60
CA GLU A 80 7.41 -5.39 -15.88
C GLU A 80 7.28 -4.12 -16.72
N ASP A 81 7.72 -4.14 -17.98
CA ASP A 81 7.66 -2.98 -18.88
C ASP A 81 6.21 -2.48 -19.08
N LEU A 82 5.26 -3.41 -19.21
CA LEU A 82 3.84 -3.05 -19.30
C LEU A 82 3.30 -2.50 -17.98
N ALA A 83 3.77 -3.02 -16.84
CA ALA A 83 3.38 -2.49 -15.53
C ALA A 83 3.92 -1.07 -15.29
N GLU A 84 5.17 -0.81 -15.68
CA GLU A 84 5.77 0.53 -15.66
C GLU A 84 5.02 1.49 -16.60
N LYS A 85 4.61 1.03 -17.78
CA LYS A 85 3.77 1.82 -18.69
C LYS A 85 2.43 2.22 -18.06
N ALA A 86 1.80 1.31 -17.31
CA ALA A 86 0.57 1.61 -16.58
C ALA A 86 0.81 2.67 -15.48
N GLU A 87 1.95 2.59 -14.79
CA GLU A 87 2.35 3.59 -13.78
C GLU A 87 2.62 4.97 -14.41
N ILE A 88 3.34 5.03 -15.52
CA ILE A 88 3.62 6.28 -16.26
C ILE A 88 2.32 6.93 -16.76
N THR A 89 1.42 6.14 -17.35
CA THR A 89 0.14 6.66 -17.83
C THR A 89 -0.75 7.15 -16.69
N SER A 90 -0.67 6.54 -15.50
CA SER A 90 -1.38 7.02 -14.31
C SER A 90 -0.90 8.41 -13.87
N ALA A 91 0.41 8.68 -13.95
CA ALA A 91 0.97 10.00 -13.63
C ALA A 91 0.47 11.07 -14.62
N MET A 92 0.11 10.71 -15.86
CA MET A 92 -0.48 11.65 -16.81
C MET A 92 -1.85 12.17 -16.37
N ILE A 93 -2.60 11.40 -15.56
CA ILE A 93 -3.89 11.85 -14.99
C ILE A 93 -3.65 13.04 -14.05
N GLU A 94 -2.62 12.97 -13.22
CA GLU A 94 -2.25 14.03 -12.29
C GLU A 94 -1.71 15.27 -13.03
N HIS A 95 -0.95 15.06 -14.11
CA HIS A 95 -0.40 16.14 -14.93
C HIS A 95 -1.42 16.87 -15.80
N ALA A 96 -2.55 16.24 -16.14
CA ALA A 96 -3.62 16.88 -16.92
C ALA A 96 -4.27 18.09 -16.19
N GLY A 97 -4.11 18.19 -14.87
CA GLY A 97 -4.56 19.33 -14.08
C GLY A 97 -6.07 19.53 -14.14
N GLU A 98 -6.52 20.64 -14.73
CA GLU A 98 -7.94 21.01 -14.84
C GLU A 98 -8.58 20.59 -16.18
N ASP A 99 -7.81 20.13 -17.16
CA ASP A 99 -8.37 19.64 -18.42
C ASP A 99 -9.02 18.26 -18.23
N LEU A 100 -10.33 18.27 -18.00
CA LEU A 100 -11.12 17.07 -17.81
C LEU A 100 -11.06 16.11 -19.01
N ASN A 101 -10.93 16.63 -20.23
CA ASN A 101 -10.89 15.79 -21.43
C ASN A 101 -9.54 15.07 -21.55
N GLU A 102 -8.44 15.77 -21.24
CA GLU A 102 -7.11 15.17 -21.20
C GLU A 102 -7.00 14.14 -20.07
N ALA A 103 -7.47 14.48 -18.87
CA ALA A 103 -7.48 13.58 -17.73
C ALA A 103 -8.33 12.32 -17.98
N GLN A 104 -9.49 12.45 -18.65
CA GLN A 104 -10.33 11.32 -19.03
C GLN A 104 -9.62 10.38 -20.02
N LYS A 105 -8.89 10.93 -21.00
CA LYS A 105 -8.10 10.13 -21.96
C LYS A 105 -6.96 9.41 -21.25
N ALA A 106 -6.24 10.10 -20.35
CA ALA A 106 -5.19 9.50 -19.55
C ALA A 106 -5.71 8.35 -18.67
N ALA A 107 -6.89 8.52 -18.05
CA ALA A 107 -7.53 7.47 -17.26
C ALA A 107 -7.88 6.22 -18.10
N GLN A 108 -8.37 6.40 -19.33
CA GLN A 108 -8.64 5.29 -20.26
C GLN A 108 -7.35 4.56 -20.66
N GLN A 109 -6.29 5.30 -21.02
CA GLN A 109 -5.01 4.71 -21.39
C GLN A 109 -4.34 3.98 -20.22
N THR A 110 -4.49 4.50 -19.01
CA THR A 110 -4.02 3.87 -17.77
C THR A 110 -4.72 2.53 -17.55
N GLU A 111 -6.04 2.50 -17.64
CA GLU A 111 -6.82 1.26 -17.47
C GLU A 111 -6.50 0.22 -18.55
N GLU A 112 -6.36 0.65 -19.81
CA GLU A 112 -5.99 -0.25 -20.91
C GLU A 112 -4.58 -0.83 -20.71
N SER A 113 -3.61 0.01 -20.35
CA SER A 113 -2.23 -0.42 -20.06
C SER A 113 -2.19 -1.37 -18.86
N ALA A 114 -2.96 -1.08 -17.81
CA ALA A 114 -3.07 -1.95 -16.64
C ALA A 114 -3.67 -3.33 -16.98
N LYS A 115 -4.68 -3.38 -17.85
CA LYS A 115 -5.26 -4.65 -18.33
C LYS A 115 -4.25 -5.47 -19.14
N GLN A 116 -3.49 -4.82 -20.03
CA GLN A 116 -2.43 -5.49 -20.79
C GLN A 116 -1.33 -6.02 -19.87
N ALA A 117 -0.88 -5.23 -18.90
CA ALA A 117 0.10 -5.64 -17.90
C ALA A 117 -0.41 -6.81 -17.05
N ALA A 118 -1.65 -6.77 -16.56
CA ALA A 118 -2.24 -7.84 -15.78
C ALA A 118 -2.33 -9.17 -16.58
N ALA A 119 -2.66 -9.08 -17.87
CA ALA A 119 -2.66 -10.24 -18.76
C ALA A 119 -1.26 -10.83 -18.93
N ALA A 120 -0.25 -9.98 -19.18
CA ALA A 120 1.15 -10.41 -19.32
C ALA A 120 1.68 -11.05 -18.02
N VAL A 121 1.38 -10.46 -16.86
CA VAL A 121 1.73 -11.02 -15.55
C VAL A 121 1.09 -12.39 -15.35
N LYS A 122 -0.19 -12.56 -15.69
CA LYS A 122 -0.88 -13.85 -15.60
C LYS A 122 -0.25 -14.91 -16.52
N GLU A 123 0.15 -14.53 -17.74
CA GLU A 123 0.84 -15.42 -18.66
C GLU A 123 2.22 -15.85 -18.11
N ALA A 124 2.99 -14.91 -17.58
CA ALA A 124 4.29 -15.17 -16.97
C ALA A 124 4.16 -16.09 -15.75
N LEU A 125 3.20 -15.84 -14.86
CA LEU A 125 2.91 -16.71 -13.71
C LEU A 125 2.50 -18.12 -14.13
N THR A 126 1.69 -18.25 -15.18
CA THR A 126 1.31 -19.56 -15.75
C THR A 126 2.53 -20.29 -16.31
N ALA A 127 3.39 -19.58 -17.06
CA ALA A 127 4.63 -20.14 -17.59
C ALA A 127 5.57 -20.62 -16.47
N ILE A 128 5.73 -19.84 -15.40
CA ILE A 128 6.51 -20.23 -14.21
C ILE A 128 5.91 -21.49 -13.57
N GLY A 129 4.59 -21.55 -13.41
CA GLY A 129 3.89 -22.73 -12.86
C GLY A 129 4.16 -23.99 -13.66
N LEU A 130 4.12 -23.89 -15.00
CA LEU A 130 4.48 -24.99 -15.90
C LEU A 130 5.94 -25.43 -15.72
N LYS A 131 6.89 -24.47 -15.65
CA LYS A 131 8.32 -24.78 -15.45
C LYS A 131 8.59 -25.42 -14.09
N LEU A 132 7.95 -24.95 -13.01
CA LEU A 132 8.00 -25.59 -11.69
C LEU A 132 7.53 -27.05 -11.75
N GLY A 133 6.49 -27.35 -12.53
CA GLY A 133 6.04 -28.71 -12.79
C GLY A 133 7.10 -29.58 -13.48
N MET A 134 7.87 -29.00 -14.42
CA MET A 134 8.96 -29.70 -15.12
C MET A 134 10.16 -30.04 -14.22
N LEU A 135 10.36 -29.31 -13.10
CA LEU A 135 11.46 -29.57 -12.17
C LEU A 135 11.38 -30.93 -11.47
N LYS A 136 10.22 -31.60 -11.51
CA LYS A 136 10.08 -32.99 -11.05
C LYS A 136 10.96 -33.97 -11.84
N ASN A 137 11.30 -33.62 -13.08
CA ASN A 137 12.14 -34.43 -13.95
C ASN A 137 13.65 -34.18 -13.74
N PHE A 138 14.03 -33.23 -12.87
CA PHE A 138 15.44 -33.01 -12.55
C PHE A 138 15.99 -34.20 -11.78
N GLU A 139 17.17 -34.65 -12.18
CA GLU A 139 17.85 -35.80 -11.58
C GLU A 139 18.61 -35.38 -10.30
N SER A 140 19.14 -34.16 -10.26
CA SER A 140 19.85 -33.60 -9.12
C SER A 140 18.91 -32.86 -8.17
N ASP A 141 18.98 -33.19 -6.88
CA ASP A 141 18.28 -32.45 -5.83
C ASP A 141 18.79 -31.02 -5.69
N GLN A 142 20.10 -30.80 -5.84
CA GLN A 142 20.65 -29.44 -5.86
C GLN A 142 20.16 -28.64 -7.06
N GLY A 143 20.12 -29.26 -8.25
CA GLY A 143 19.59 -28.63 -9.45
C GLY A 143 18.13 -28.21 -9.27
N ARG A 144 17.30 -29.12 -8.72
CA ARG A 144 15.89 -28.90 -8.44
C ARG A 144 15.67 -27.76 -7.42
N LEU A 145 16.44 -27.73 -6.34
CA LEU A 145 16.34 -26.69 -5.31
C LEU A 145 16.69 -25.31 -5.89
N LYS A 146 17.85 -25.19 -6.56
CA LYS A 146 18.29 -23.94 -7.20
C LYS A 146 17.25 -23.43 -8.21
N ALA A 147 16.68 -24.33 -9.01
CA ALA A 147 15.65 -23.99 -9.98
C ALA A 147 14.35 -23.51 -9.31
N THR A 148 13.94 -24.16 -8.23
CA THR A 148 12.74 -23.81 -7.46
C THR A 148 12.88 -22.43 -6.84
N ASP A 149 14.02 -22.14 -6.22
CA ASP A 149 14.30 -20.84 -5.60
C ASP A 149 14.32 -19.71 -6.64
N ALA A 150 14.99 -19.93 -7.77
CA ALA A 150 15.09 -18.94 -8.84
C ALA A 150 13.71 -18.61 -9.43
N LEU A 151 12.92 -19.63 -9.78
CA LEU A 151 11.55 -19.45 -10.29
C LEU A 151 10.61 -18.86 -9.23
N GLY A 152 10.80 -19.22 -7.96
CA GLY A 152 10.06 -18.67 -6.83
C GLY A 152 10.25 -17.16 -6.67
N SER A 153 11.50 -16.68 -6.84
CA SER A 153 11.82 -15.25 -6.81
C SER A 153 11.09 -14.47 -7.92
N PHE A 154 11.09 -14.97 -9.15
CA PHE A 154 10.33 -14.36 -10.26
C PHE A 154 8.81 -14.37 -9.99
N ARG A 155 8.28 -15.46 -9.44
CA ARG A 155 6.85 -15.57 -9.09
C ARG A 155 6.43 -14.51 -8.09
N GLU A 156 7.24 -14.30 -7.04
CA GLU A 156 6.92 -13.30 -6.02
C GLU A 156 6.99 -11.87 -6.55
N LYS A 157 8.01 -11.55 -7.36
CA LYS A 157 8.10 -10.23 -8.02
C LYS A 157 6.89 -9.94 -8.91
N LEU A 158 6.47 -10.92 -9.71
CA LEU A 158 5.26 -10.80 -10.54
C LEU A 158 3.99 -10.62 -9.70
N ARG A 159 3.90 -11.29 -8.56
CA ARG A 159 2.77 -11.11 -7.63
C ARG A 159 2.71 -9.70 -7.08
N VAL A 160 3.85 -9.14 -6.68
CA VAL A 160 3.97 -7.74 -6.23
C VAL A 160 3.62 -6.78 -7.35
N ALA A 161 4.10 -6.99 -8.57
CA ALA A 161 3.73 -6.19 -9.74
C ALA A 161 2.21 -6.23 -9.98
N ASN A 162 1.59 -7.41 -9.93
CA ASN A 162 0.13 -7.54 -10.07
C ASN A 162 -0.65 -6.76 -9.01
N GLN A 163 -0.16 -6.74 -7.76
CA GLN A 163 -0.79 -5.98 -6.68
C GLN A 163 -0.73 -4.46 -6.94
N LYS A 164 0.38 -3.96 -7.50
CA LYS A 164 0.51 -2.56 -7.90
C LYS A 164 -0.47 -2.15 -9.01
N LEU A 165 -0.86 -3.08 -9.88
CA LEU A 165 -1.80 -2.83 -10.97
C LEU A 165 -3.27 -2.70 -10.52
N VAL A 166 -3.63 -3.24 -9.35
CA VAL A 166 -5.00 -3.24 -8.83
C VAL A 166 -5.66 -1.84 -8.85
N PRO A 167 -5.05 -0.77 -8.33
CA PRO A 167 -5.64 0.57 -8.40
C PRO A 167 -5.81 1.08 -9.84
N PHE A 168 -4.93 0.72 -10.77
CA PHE A 168 -4.96 1.20 -12.15
C PHE A 168 -6.05 0.53 -13.00
N LEU A 169 -6.45 -0.70 -12.64
CA LEU A 169 -7.58 -1.38 -13.28
C LEU A 169 -8.93 -0.66 -13.07
N GLN A 170 -9.00 0.23 -12.07
CA GLN A 170 -10.19 1.03 -11.76
C GLN A 170 -9.98 2.52 -12.08
N ALA A 171 -8.92 2.90 -12.80
CA ALA A 171 -8.55 4.30 -13.03
C ALA A 171 -9.68 5.14 -13.66
N GLN A 172 -10.47 4.57 -14.58
CA GLN A 172 -11.59 5.30 -15.18
C GLN A 172 -12.75 5.51 -14.18
N GLU A 173 -13.06 4.52 -13.36
CA GLU A 173 -14.10 4.62 -12.34
C GLU A 173 -13.72 5.62 -11.24
N THR A 174 -12.46 5.57 -10.79
CA THR A 174 -11.94 6.52 -9.79
C THR A 174 -11.90 7.95 -10.35
N PHE A 175 -11.51 8.13 -11.61
CA PHE A 175 -11.55 9.43 -12.28
C PHE A 175 -12.99 9.98 -12.35
N LYS A 176 -13.97 9.18 -12.80
CA LYS A 176 -15.38 9.59 -12.86
C LYS A 176 -15.90 9.99 -11.47
N ALA A 177 -15.62 9.20 -10.44
CA ALA A 177 -16.02 9.52 -9.07
C ALA A 177 -15.38 10.82 -8.56
N HIS A 178 -14.11 11.08 -8.91
CA HIS A 178 -13.44 12.34 -8.58
C HIS A 178 -14.03 13.54 -9.33
N ALA A 179 -14.33 13.39 -10.63
CA ALA A 179 -14.94 14.44 -11.44
C ALA A 179 -16.34 14.80 -10.92
N GLU A 180 -17.16 13.80 -10.57
CA GLU A 180 -18.48 14.01 -9.93
C GLU A 180 -18.36 14.69 -8.57
N ALA A 181 -17.40 14.26 -7.74
CA ALA A 181 -17.15 14.86 -6.43
C ALA A 181 -16.69 16.33 -6.55
N LYS A 182 -15.84 16.65 -7.55
CA LYS A 182 -15.41 18.02 -7.84
C LYS A 182 -16.59 18.87 -8.32
N ALA A 183 -17.40 18.39 -9.26
CA ALA A 183 -18.59 19.10 -9.72
C ALA A 183 -19.57 19.42 -8.58
N LEU A 184 -19.78 18.47 -7.66
CA LEU A 184 -20.60 18.71 -6.46
C LEU A 184 -19.94 19.69 -5.47
N SER A 185 -18.61 19.74 -5.41
CA SER A 185 -17.89 20.72 -4.60
C SER A 185 -18.06 22.13 -5.17
N ASP A 186 -17.86 22.27 -6.48
CA ASP A 186 -18.00 23.54 -7.20
C ASP A 186 -19.44 24.06 -7.11
N GLU A 187 -20.44 23.18 -7.21
CA GLU A 187 -21.85 23.56 -7.01
C GLU A 187 -22.13 24.03 -5.56
N LEU A 188 -21.56 23.36 -4.55
CA LEU A 188 -21.71 23.78 -3.16
C LEU A 188 -21.03 25.11 -2.90
N GLU A 189 -19.84 25.33 -3.44
CA GLU A 189 -19.12 26.60 -3.33
C GLU A 189 -19.91 27.74 -4.00
N ALA A 190 -20.47 27.49 -5.19
CA ALA A 190 -21.32 28.45 -5.89
C ALA A 190 -22.62 28.78 -5.12
N ARG A 191 -23.14 27.86 -4.29
CA ARG A 191 -24.31 28.10 -3.44
C ARG A 191 -23.95 28.72 -2.08
N LEU A 192 -22.78 28.42 -1.54
CA LEU A 192 -22.30 28.97 -0.27
C LEU A 192 -21.93 30.44 -0.43
N ALA A 193 -21.24 30.83 -1.50
CA ALA A 193 -20.83 32.22 -1.72
C ALA A 193 -21.97 33.26 -1.59
N PRO A 194 -23.15 33.11 -2.24
CA PRO A 194 -24.26 34.04 -2.04
C PRO A 194 -24.90 33.92 -0.65
N ALA A 195 -24.95 32.72 -0.07
CA ALA A 195 -25.51 32.50 1.26
C ALA A 195 -24.67 33.17 2.35
N GLU A 196 -23.34 33.14 2.25
CA GLU A 196 -22.41 33.85 3.15
C GLU A 196 -22.66 35.36 3.11
N VAL A 197 -22.84 35.94 1.91
CA VAL A 197 -23.18 37.37 1.76
C VAL A 197 -24.54 37.72 2.37
N GLU A 198 -25.52 36.83 2.31
CA GLU A 198 -26.83 37.04 2.96
C GLU A 198 -26.74 36.96 4.48
N VAL A 199 -25.93 36.04 5.01
CA VAL A 199 -25.65 35.94 6.45
C VAL A 199 -24.94 37.21 6.94
N ASP A 200 -23.90 37.68 6.25
CA ASP A 200 -23.21 38.93 6.59
C ASP A 200 -24.15 40.13 6.60
N LYS A 201 -25.07 40.22 5.63
CA LYS A 201 -26.10 41.27 5.60
C LYS A 201 -27.08 41.15 6.76
N ALA A 202 -27.51 39.93 7.08
CA ALA A 202 -28.41 39.68 8.20
C ALA A 202 -27.75 40.05 9.53
N GLU A 203 -26.47 39.72 9.72
CA GLU A 203 -25.67 40.11 10.88
C GLU A 203 -25.55 41.63 10.98
N GLN A 204 -25.22 42.33 9.88
CA GLN A 204 -25.16 43.80 9.87
C GLN A 204 -26.49 44.49 10.21
N VAL A 205 -27.62 43.87 9.87
CA VAL A 205 -28.96 44.39 10.24
C VAL A 205 -29.32 44.02 11.68
N ALA A 206 -28.94 42.83 12.14
CA ALA A 206 -29.24 42.33 13.48
C ALA A 206 -28.42 43.03 14.56
N GLU A 207 -27.15 43.37 14.30
CA GLU A 207 -26.24 43.99 15.25
C GLU A 207 -26.78 45.30 15.86
N PRO A 208 -27.27 46.30 15.09
CA PRO A 208 -27.89 47.48 15.67
C PRO A 208 -29.19 47.14 16.42
N LEU A 209 -30.01 46.21 15.93
CA LEU A 209 -31.25 45.81 16.61
C LEU A 209 -30.99 45.15 17.97
N LEU A 210 -29.95 44.32 18.07
CA LEU A 210 -29.48 43.74 19.33
C LEU A 210 -29.00 44.82 20.28
N SER A 211 -28.20 45.79 19.80
CA SER A 211 -27.77 46.93 20.63
C SER A 211 -28.96 47.78 21.14
N PHE A 212 -30.00 47.95 20.32
CA PHE A 212 -31.22 48.64 20.70
C PHE A 212 -32.02 47.84 21.73
N ALA A 213 -32.12 46.52 21.57
CA ALA A 213 -32.79 45.64 22.52
C ALA A 213 -32.08 45.64 23.88
N GLU A 214 -30.75 45.58 23.89
CA GLU A 214 -29.93 45.68 25.11
C GLU A 214 -30.10 47.05 25.79
N ALA A 215 -30.06 48.15 25.02
CA ALA A 215 -30.28 49.49 25.55
C ALA A 215 -31.70 49.67 26.13
N ALA A 216 -32.71 49.11 25.47
CA ALA A 216 -34.09 49.12 25.96
C ALA A 216 -34.24 48.28 27.24
N LEU A 217 -33.56 47.14 27.33
CA LEU A 217 -33.54 46.30 28.52
C LEU A 217 -32.87 47.02 29.71
N ALA A 218 -31.72 47.68 29.47
CA ALA A 218 -31.03 48.49 30.47
C ALA A 218 -31.87 49.69 30.94
N ALA A 219 -32.56 50.38 30.01
CA ALA A 219 -33.47 51.46 30.34
C ALA A 219 -34.68 50.97 31.16
N GLY A 220 -35.23 49.80 30.84
CA GLY A 220 -36.28 49.14 31.61
C GLY A 220 -35.86 48.78 33.03
N GLN A 221 -34.63 48.25 33.19
CA GLN A 221 -34.05 47.96 34.51
C GLN A 221 -33.83 49.22 35.34
N ALA A 222 -33.29 50.29 34.74
CA ALA A 222 -33.11 51.58 35.42
C ALA A 222 -34.45 52.21 35.86
N ALA A 223 -35.51 52.08 35.04
CA ALA A 223 -36.84 52.56 35.38
C ALA A 223 -37.49 51.73 36.51
N ALA A 224 -37.25 50.42 36.54
CA ALA A 224 -37.69 49.55 37.63
C ALA A 224 -36.97 49.89 38.96
N GLU A 225 -35.67 50.15 38.95
CA GLU A 225 -34.93 50.61 40.14
C GLU A 225 -35.40 52.00 40.62
N ALA A 226 -35.71 52.92 39.71
CA ALA A 226 -36.23 54.25 40.05
C ALA A 226 -37.64 54.23 40.65
N THR A 227 -38.43 53.19 40.36
CA THR A 227 -39.77 53.00 40.94
C THR A 227 -39.77 52.15 42.22
N ALA A 228 -38.68 51.42 42.48
CA ALA A 228 -38.49 50.63 43.69
C ALA A 228 -37.91 51.42 44.89
N THR A 229 -37.66 52.73 44.78
CA THR A 229 -37.27 53.58 45.92
C THR A 229 -38.51 54.23 46.56
N PRO A 230 -38.97 53.78 47.75
CA PRO A 230 -40.08 54.42 48.43
C PRO A 230 -39.57 55.63 49.23
N LYS A 231 -40.34 56.72 49.08
CA LYS A 231 -40.42 57.91 49.93
C LYS A 231 -39.94 57.70 51.38
N ALA A 232 -38.97 58.52 51.79
CA ALA A 232 -38.92 59.04 53.15
C ALA A 232 -38.36 60.49 53.20
N LYS A 233 -39.30 61.44 53.43
CA LYS A 233 -39.16 62.81 53.98
C LYS A 233 -38.39 63.84 53.12
N ALA A 234 -38.63 65.15 53.17
CA ALA A 234 -39.71 66.06 53.57
C ALA A 234 -39.19 67.49 53.24
N LYS A 235 -40.06 68.39 52.74
CA LYS A 235 -40.02 69.88 52.72
C LYS A 235 -38.66 70.62 52.67
N SER A 236 -38.45 71.45 51.63
CA SER A 236 -38.59 72.94 51.67
C SER A 236 -37.97 73.63 50.44
N ASN A 237 -38.64 74.68 49.94
CA ASN A 237 -38.20 75.82 49.12
C ASN A 237 -36.78 75.81 48.49
N GLN A 238 -36.69 76.11 47.18
CA GLN A 238 -36.27 77.42 46.64
C GLN A 238 -35.90 77.32 45.14
N LYS A 239 -36.29 78.37 44.40
CA LYS A 239 -35.89 78.80 43.04
C LYS A 239 -34.55 78.28 42.49
N ASP A 240 -34.59 77.80 41.24
CA ASP A 240 -33.84 78.29 40.05
C ASP A 240 -33.38 77.19 39.08
N LYS A 241 -33.64 77.48 37.80
CA LYS A 241 -32.94 77.11 36.55
C LYS A 241 -32.96 75.66 36.01
N GLU A 242 -33.48 75.60 34.77
CA GLU A 242 -33.25 74.64 33.66
C GLU A 242 -31.90 73.89 33.69
N PRO A 243 -31.89 72.61 33.25
CA PRO A 243 -31.63 72.38 31.83
C PRO A 243 -32.58 71.36 31.17
N GLN A 244 -32.94 71.69 29.92
CA GLN A 244 -33.62 70.82 28.97
C GLN A 244 -32.78 69.55 28.73
N LYS A 245 -33.22 68.40 29.23
CA LYS A 245 -32.80 67.10 28.71
C LYS A 245 -33.70 66.78 27.51
N ALA A 246 -33.11 66.87 26.32
CA ALA A 246 -33.71 66.42 25.09
C ALA A 246 -34.09 64.94 25.21
N ALA A 247 -35.39 64.68 25.33
CA ALA A 247 -35.95 63.35 25.16
C ALA A 247 -35.79 62.99 23.68
N THR A 248 -34.70 62.29 23.35
CA THR A 248 -34.53 61.65 22.06
C THR A 248 -35.67 60.66 21.91
N LYS A 249 -36.72 61.05 21.17
CA LYS A 249 -37.81 60.16 20.76
C LYS A 249 -37.17 59.01 20.00
N GLN A 250 -37.03 57.88 20.67
CA GLN A 250 -36.61 56.63 20.06
C GLN A 250 -37.76 56.21 19.14
N VAL A 251 -37.61 56.52 17.86
CA VAL A 251 -38.56 56.15 16.83
C VAL A 251 -38.47 54.64 16.68
N LEU A 252 -39.49 53.92 17.16
CA LEU A 252 -39.64 52.50 16.89
C LEU A 252 -39.57 52.28 15.38
N PRO A 253 -38.82 51.26 14.91
CA PRO A 253 -38.78 50.95 13.49
C PRO A 253 -40.21 50.69 12.99
N PRO A 254 -40.56 51.20 11.80
CA PRO A 254 -41.89 51.00 11.25
C PRO A 254 -42.20 49.49 11.18
N PRO A 255 -43.46 49.09 11.43
CA PRO A 255 -43.85 47.68 11.51
C PRO A 255 -43.53 46.89 10.22
N GLU A 256 -43.42 47.57 9.08
CA GLU A 256 -42.97 47.00 7.81
C GLU A 256 -41.52 46.47 7.87
N VAL A 257 -40.60 47.20 8.54
CA VAL A 257 -39.20 46.78 8.69
C VAL A 257 -39.10 45.55 9.58
N VAL A 258 -39.91 45.49 10.65
CA VAL A 258 -39.98 44.34 11.55
C VAL A 258 -40.56 43.11 10.83
N ALA A 259 -41.60 43.28 10.02
CA ALA A 259 -42.18 42.20 9.22
C ALA A 259 -41.21 41.70 8.14
N GLN A 260 -40.45 42.60 7.52
CA GLN A 260 -39.46 42.24 6.50
C GLN A 260 -38.26 41.50 7.11
N ALA A 261 -37.77 41.93 8.27
CA ALA A 261 -36.76 41.20 9.03
C ALA A 261 -37.23 39.80 9.46
N GLY A 262 -38.50 39.69 9.88
CA GLY A 262 -39.12 38.40 10.19
C GLY A 262 -39.14 37.43 9.01
N LYS A 263 -39.46 37.91 7.80
CA LYS A 263 -39.42 37.10 6.57
C LYS A 263 -38.01 36.65 6.21
N ILE A 264 -37.03 37.56 6.27
CA ILE A 264 -35.62 37.26 5.98
C ILE A 264 -35.10 36.19 6.94
N ALA A 265 -35.43 36.29 8.23
CA ALA A 265 -35.03 35.30 9.23
C ALA A 265 -35.66 33.92 8.97
N THR A 266 -36.94 33.86 8.57
CA THR A 266 -37.59 32.59 8.23
C THR A 266 -37.03 31.96 6.96
N ASP A 267 -36.71 32.76 5.95
CA ASP A 267 -36.13 32.27 4.69
C ASP A 267 -34.71 31.76 4.93
N ALA A 268 -33.90 32.47 5.71
CA ALA A 268 -32.56 32.03 6.11
C ALA A 268 -32.59 30.71 6.90
N ALA A 269 -33.56 30.55 7.83
CA ALA A 269 -33.74 29.32 8.58
C ALA A 269 -34.13 28.13 7.68
N ALA A 270 -34.96 28.36 6.66
CA ALA A 270 -35.33 27.35 5.68
C ALA A 270 -34.12 26.92 4.81
N THR A 271 -33.30 27.88 4.38
CA THR A 271 -32.08 27.61 3.61
C THR A 271 -31.07 26.78 4.42
N LEU A 272 -30.84 27.14 5.69
CA LEU A 272 -29.96 26.38 6.59
C LEU A 272 -30.46 24.94 6.82
N GLN A 273 -31.77 24.75 7.00
CA GLN A 273 -32.35 23.39 7.08
C GLN A 273 -32.12 22.58 5.80
N GLY A 274 -32.19 23.21 4.62
CA GLY A 274 -31.89 22.58 3.34
C GLY A 274 -30.43 22.11 3.25
N VAL A 275 -29.48 22.97 3.66
CA VAL A 275 -28.05 22.65 3.69
C VAL A 275 -27.76 21.50 4.66
N MET A 276 -28.36 21.50 5.85
CA MET A 276 -28.23 20.41 6.82
C MET A 276 -28.69 19.07 6.27
N LYS A 277 -29.84 19.03 5.58
CA LYS A 277 -30.33 17.80 4.93
C LYS A 277 -29.38 17.28 3.84
N MET A 278 -28.81 18.17 3.02
CA MET A 278 -27.82 17.77 2.01
C MET A 278 -26.54 17.21 2.65
N LEU A 279 -26.06 17.82 3.73
CA LEU A 279 -24.90 17.32 4.49
C LEU A 279 -25.14 15.93 5.08
N ASP A 280 -26.32 15.69 5.66
CA ASP A 280 -26.68 14.37 6.19
C ASP A 280 -26.82 13.33 5.08
N GLN A 281 -27.36 13.71 3.93
CA GLN A 281 -27.40 12.84 2.75
C GLN A 281 -25.99 12.48 2.26
N LYS A 282 -25.07 13.45 2.21
CA LYS A 282 -23.66 13.22 1.80
C LYS A 282 -22.93 12.32 2.80
N ARG A 283 -23.15 12.50 4.10
CA ARG A 283 -22.61 11.63 5.16
C ARG A 283 -23.15 10.20 5.05
N SER A 284 -24.43 10.04 4.73
CA SER A 284 -25.04 8.73 4.48
C SER A 284 -24.39 8.03 3.28
N SER A 285 -24.26 8.72 2.15
CA SER A 285 -23.60 8.19 0.95
C SER A 285 -22.14 7.80 1.20
N ALA A 286 -21.39 8.61 1.96
CA ALA A 286 -20.02 8.29 2.32
C ALA A 286 -19.91 7.01 3.18
N ARG A 287 -20.86 6.77 4.10
CA ARG A 287 -20.92 5.54 4.91
C ARG A 287 -21.24 4.31 4.07
N LEU A 288 -22.13 4.44 3.08
CA LEU A 288 -22.45 3.37 2.15
C LEU A 288 -21.22 2.99 1.31
N TRP A 289 -20.50 3.99 0.81
CA TRP A 289 -19.26 3.78 0.05
C TRP A 289 -18.15 3.14 0.90
N SER A 290 -17.95 3.60 2.14
CA SER A 290 -16.96 2.96 3.03
C SER A 290 -17.32 1.50 3.33
N GLY A 291 -18.62 1.21 3.51
CA GLY A 291 -19.11 -0.15 3.71
C GLY A 291 -18.92 -1.05 2.48
N ALA A 292 -19.17 -0.53 1.28
CA ALA A 292 -18.95 -1.24 0.03
C ALA A 292 -17.46 -1.55 -0.18
N LYS A 293 -16.57 -0.57 0.08
CA LYS A 293 -15.12 -0.76 -0.03
C LYS A 293 -14.60 -1.82 0.95
N ALA A 294 -15.11 -1.85 2.18
CA ALA A 294 -14.76 -2.87 3.16
C ALA A 294 -15.20 -4.29 2.72
N ARG A 295 -16.41 -4.43 2.18
CA ARG A 295 -16.90 -5.72 1.64
C ARG A 295 -16.10 -6.20 0.44
N LEU A 296 -15.69 -5.29 -0.45
CA LEU A 296 -14.85 -5.62 -1.59
C LEU A 296 -13.46 -6.09 -1.13
N ALA A 297 -12.89 -5.44 -0.12
CA ALA A 297 -11.62 -5.85 0.48
C ALA A 297 -11.72 -7.23 1.13
N GLU A 298 -12.81 -7.52 1.86
CA GLU A 298 -13.06 -8.83 2.47
C GLU A 298 -13.27 -9.93 1.41
N ALA A 299 -14.01 -9.64 0.35
CA ALA A 299 -14.22 -10.58 -0.76
C ALA A 299 -12.90 -10.88 -1.49
N ASN A 300 -12.09 -9.86 -1.75
CA ASN A 300 -10.76 -10.06 -2.33
C ASN A 300 -9.89 -10.91 -1.41
N ALA A 301 -9.86 -10.66 -0.10
CA ALA A 301 -9.08 -11.47 0.84
C ALA A 301 -9.44 -12.97 0.78
N LYS A 302 -10.75 -13.30 0.72
CA LYS A 302 -11.21 -14.70 0.62
C LYS A 302 -10.79 -15.40 -0.67
N VAL A 303 -10.76 -14.69 -1.80
CA VAL A 303 -10.31 -15.26 -3.09
C VAL A 303 -8.83 -15.68 -3.08
N TRP A 304 -8.03 -15.16 -2.15
CA TRP A 304 -6.60 -15.49 -2.05
C TRP A 304 -6.27 -16.53 -0.95
N GLU A 305 -7.23 -16.93 -0.11
CA GLU A 305 -7.04 -17.98 0.90
C GLU A 305 -7.37 -19.39 0.36
N ASP A 306 -8.09 -19.50 -0.75
CA ASP A 306 -8.38 -20.73 -1.50
C ASP A 306 -7.37 -20.96 -2.66
#